data_AF-A0A963L2P3-F1
#
_entry.id   AF-A0A963L2P3-F1
#
_cell.length_a   1.000
_cell.length_b   1.000
_cell.length_c   1.000
_cell.angle_alpha   90.00
_cell.angle_beta   90.00
_cell.angle_gamma   90.00
#
_symmetry.space_group_name_H-M   'P 1'
#
loop_
_entity.id
_entity.type
_entity.pdbx_description
1 polymer ?
#
loop_
_entity_poly.entity_id
_entity_poly.type
_entity_poly.pdbx_seq_one_letter_code
_entity_poly.pdbx_strand_id
1 'polypeptide(L)'
;VPGIMATRTISHWRDRWLTMLVAPLMTCSARLPVYALLIGAFVPQRSVGGVFNLQGLVLFGLYLMGIVSAMVVAYVVSRRGTGGQLTPLLMELPAYRLPSLRNIARGLWERAMIFIKRVGGIILALMVLLWFLSSYPAPPVDYAGPAIDASFAGRLGVWLAPLFAPLGFDWRIVIALIPAMAAREVVVAALGTVYALSASGDQVADALGGVIGSQWSLATAMSLLVWFVYAPQCVATLAAVKREAGGWRHAAIVATYLFLLAYVASWLTYRLVLLWSGS
;
A
#
# COMPACT_ATOMS: atom_id res chain seq x y z
N VAL A 1 10.71 -4.92 3.11
CA VAL A 1 11.61 -5.08 4.28
C VAL A 1 12.93 -5.75 3.92
N PRO A 2 12.98 -6.97 3.33
CA PRO A 2 14.25 -7.63 3.03
C PRO A 2 15.16 -6.83 2.09
N GLY A 3 14.58 -6.19 1.07
CA GLY A 3 15.34 -5.31 0.16
C GLY A 3 15.99 -4.11 0.87
N ILE A 4 15.33 -3.53 1.87
CA ILE A 4 15.91 -2.43 2.68
C ILE A 4 17.06 -2.98 3.55
N MET A 5 16.88 -4.14 4.18
CA MET A 5 17.95 -4.76 4.99
C MET A 5 19.16 -5.19 4.15
N ALA A 6 18.95 -5.55 2.88
CA ALA A 6 20.03 -5.89 1.97
C ALA A 6 20.97 -4.71 1.70
N THR A 7 20.48 -3.46 1.83
CA THR A 7 21.30 -2.27 1.59
C THR A 7 22.50 -2.14 2.55
N ARG A 8 22.52 -2.88 3.68
CA ARG A 8 23.65 -2.91 4.61
C ARG A 8 24.96 -3.44 3.99
N THR A 9 24.88 -4.16 2.89
CA THR A 9 26.07 -4.66 2.17
C THR A 9 26.69 -3.57 1.28
N ILE A 10 25.99 -2.46 1.07
CA ILE A 10 26.49 -1.33 0.28
C ILE A 10 27.32 -0.45 1.21
N SER A 11 28.63 -0.39 0.95
CA SER A 11 29.61 0.35 1.74
C SER A 11 29.38 1.85 1.70
N HIS A 12 29.11 2.40 0.51
CA HIS A 12 28.88 3.83 0.33
C HIS A 12 27.48 4.22 0.81
N TRP A 13 27.45 5.14 1.78
CA TRP A 13 26.22 5.67 2.36
C TRP A 13 25.24 6.25 1.32
N ARG A 14 25.76 6.92 0.29
CA ARG A 14 24.94 7.53 -0.77
C ARG A 14 24.18 6.49 -1.60
N ASP A 15 24.86 5.44 -2.04
CA ASP A 15 24.26 4.37 -2.83
C ASP A 15 23.31 3.52 -1.98
N ARG A 16 23.68 3.32 -0.71
CA ARG A 16 22.82 2.71 0.29
C ARG A 16 21.52 3.50 0.48
N TRP A 17 21.62 4.82 0.59
CA TRP A 17 20.47 5.72 0.74
C TRP A 17 19.60 5.77 -0.52
N LEU A 18 20.21 5.88 -1.70
CA LEU A 18 19.49 5.83 -2.98
C LEU A 18 18.71 4.51 -3.11
N THR A 19 19.35 3.39 -2.77
CA THR A 19 18.68 2.09 -2.80
C THR A 19 17.52 2.01 -1.81
N MET A 20 17.65 2.59 -0.61
CA MET A 20 16.56 2.69 0.36
C MET A 20 15.39 3.58 -0.12
N LEU A 21 15.65 4.62 -0.93
CA LEU A 21 14.62 5.47 -1.51
C LEU A 21 13.88 4.81 -2.68
N VAL A 22 14.58 3.99 -3.47
CA VAL A 22 14.05 3.37 -4.69
C VAL A 22 13.35 2.04 -4.40
N ALA A 23 13.88 1.22 -3.50
CA ALA A 23 13.29 -0.10 -3.17
C ALA A 23 11.79 -0.05 -2.79
N PRO A 24 11.28 1.03 -2.13
CA PRO A 24 9.87 1.17 -1.84
C PRO A 24 8.92 1.34 -3.03
N LEU A 25 9.43 1.86 -4.14
CA LEU A 25 8.66 2.12 -5.36
C LEU A 25 8.40 0.84 -6.16
N MET A 26 9.16 -0.23 -5.86
CA MET A 26 8.89 -1.54 -6.42
C MET A 26 7.66 -2.17 -5.78
N THR A 27 6.84 -2.78 -6.63
CA THR A 27 5.59 -3.43 -6.24
C THR A 27 5.90 -4.69 -5.43
N CYS A 28 5.39 -4.76 -4.19
CA CYS A 28 5.49 -5.98 -3.39
C CYS A 28 4.28 -6.89 -3.62
N SER A 29 4.48 -8.21 -3.49
CA SER A 29 3.43 -9.23 -3.63
C SER A 29 2.22 -9.00 -2.71
N ALA A 30 2.43 -8.38 -1.55
CA ALA A 30 1.37 -8.02 -0.61
C ALA A 30 0.35 -6.99 -1.15
N ARG A 31 0.60 -6.36 -2.32
CA ARG A 31 -0.34 -5.45 -3.00
C ARG A 31 -1.31 -6.17 -3.94
N LEU A 32 -0.98 -7.41 -4.33
CA LEU A 32 -1.76 -8.18 -5.30
C LEU A 32 -3.23 -8.38 -4.89
N PRO A 33 -3.57 -8.69 -3.62
CA PRO A 33 -4.98 -8.87 -3.24
C PRO A 33 -5.82 -7.61 -3.45
N VAL A 34 -5.27 -6.43 -3.14
CA VAL A 34 -5.96 -5.15 -3.32
C VAL A 34 -6.15 -4.86 -4.81
N TYR A 35 -5.13 -5.10 -5.63
CA TYR A 35 -5.23 -4.93 -7.08
C TYR A 35 -6.24 -5.90 -7.70
N ALA A 36 -6.22 -7.16 -7.29
CA ALA A 36 -7.17 -8.16 -7.78
C ALA A 36 -8.62 -7.76 -7.45
N LEU A 37 -8.88 -7.29 -6.23
CA LEU A 37 -10.22 -6.85 -5.82
C LEU A 37 -10.69 -5.61 -6.59
N LEU A 38 -9.87 -4.56 -6.67
CA LEU A 38 -10.25 -3.31 -7.35
C LEU A 38 -10.34 -3.48 -8.87
N ILE A 39 -9.39 -4.17 -9.49
CA ILE A 39 -9.44 -4.44 -10.93
C ILE A 39 -10.63 -5.34 -11.26
N GLY A 40 -10.90 -6.36 -10.43
CA GLY A 40 -12.05 -7.24 -10.59
C GLY A 40 -13.40 -6.52 -10.48
N ALA A 41 -13.51 -5.53 -9.60
CA ALA A 41 -14.74 -4.78 -9.39
C ALA A 41 -15.02 -3.73 -10.48
N PHE A 42 -13.99 -3.03 -10.98
CA PHE A 42 -14.18 -1.86 -11.86
C PHE A 42 -13.78 -2.08 -13.32
N VAL A 43 -12.88 -3.00 -13.61
CA VAL A 43 -12.36 -3.20 -14.97
C VAL A 43 -13.12 -4.37 -15.61
N PRO A 44 -13.96 -4.11 -16.64
CA PRO A 44 -14.75 -5.15 -17.27
C PRO A 44 -13.82 -6.18 -17.93
N GLN A 45 -14.21 -7.45 -17.88
CA GLN A 45 -13.52 -8.53 -18.60
C GLN A 45 -13.77 -8.40 -20.11
N ARG A 46 -13.05 -7.48 -20.75
CA ARG A 46 -13.01 -7.35 -22.21
C ARG A 46 -11.64 -7.78 -22.71
N SER A 47 -11.62 -8.61 -23.75
CA SER A 47 -10.40 -8.93 -24.47
C SER A 47 -10.06 -7.79 -25.43
N VAL A 48 -8.85 -7.26 -25.34
CA VAL A 48 -8.28 -6.31 -26.30
C VAL A 48 -7.48 -7.13 -27.30
N GLY A 49 -7.91 -7.15 -28.56
CA GLY A 49 -7.21 -7.87 -29.64
C GLY A 49 -7.26 -9.41 -29.56
N GLY A 50 -8.27 -10.00 -28.92
CA GLY A 50 -8.50 -11.46 -28.89
C GLY A 50 -7.58 -12.27 -27.98
N VAL A 51 -6.45 -11.72 -27.53
CA VAL A 51 -5.42 -12.43 -26.74
C VAL A 51 -5.20 -11.83 -25.35
N PHE A 52 -5.36 -10.51 -25.18
CA PHE A 52 -5.05 -9.82 -23.92
C PHE A 52 -6.31 -9.43 -23.14
N ASN A 53 -6.38 -9.78 -21.86
CA ASN A 53 -7.44 -9.33 -20.96
C ASN A 53 -7.14 -7.91 -20.46
N LEU A 54 -8.11 -6.99 -20.53
CA LEU A 54 -8.00 -5.62 -20.04
C LEU A 54 -7.53 -5.54 -18.57
N GLN A 55 -7.99 -6.47 -17.73
CA GLN A 55 -7.58 -6.56 -16.32
C GLN A 55 -6.07 -6.80 -16.17
N GLY A 56 -5.52 -7.68 -17.01
CA GLY A 56 -4.08 -7.96 -17.05
C GLY A 56 -3.28 -6.76 -17.56
N LEU A 57 -3.82 -6.02 -18.54
CA LEU A 57 -3.18 -4.83 -19.07
C LEU A 57 -3.11 -3.70 -18.02
N VAL A 58 -4.16 -3.50 -17.23
CA VAL A 58 -4.17 -2.54 -16.12
C VAL A 58 -3.13 -2.94 -15.07
N LEU A 59 -3.10 -4.21 -14.67
CA LEU A 59 -2.10 -4.72 -13.71
C LEU A 59 -0.67 -4.51 -14.22
N PHE A 60 -0.42 -4.82 -15.49
CA PHE A 60 0.86 -4.60 -16.15
C PHE A 60 1.24 -3.12 -16.16
N GLY A 61 0.29 -2.24 -16.51
CA GLY A 61 0.47 -0.79 -16.50
C GLY A 61 0.85 -0.25 -15.11
N LEU A 62 0.18 -0.71 -14.05
CA LEU A 62 0.52 -0.34 -12.68
C LEU A 62 1.93 -0.79 -12.27
N TYR A 63 2.36 -1.98 -12.72
CA TYR A 63 3.71 -2.48 -12.47
C TYR A 63 4.76 -1.66 -13.22
N LEU A 64 4.51 -1.37 -14.49
CA LEU A 64 5.39 -0.55 -15.32
C LEU A 64 5.52 0.86 -14.73
N MET A 65 4.41 1.43 -14.27
CA MET A 65 4.38 2.74 -13.61
C MET A 65 5.28 2.77 -12.36
N GLY A 66 5.26 1.72 -11.53
CA GLY A 66 6.17 1.57 -10.41
C GLY A 66 7.65 1.54 -10.84
N ILE A 67 7.99 0.73 -11.85
CA ILE A 67 9.36 0.61 -12.38
C ILE A 67 9.85 1.95 -12.95
N VAL A 68 9.05 2.59 -13.79
CA VAL A 68 9.40 3.88 -14.40
C VAL A 68 9.61 4.95 -13.33
N SER A 69 8.72 5.02 -12.33
CA SER A 69 8.88 5.96 -11.22
C SER A 69 10.17 5.71 -10.41
N ALA A 70 10.53 4.44 -10.19
CA ALA A 70 11.77 4.05 -9.53
C ALA A 70 12.99 4.54 -10.32
N MET A 71 12.98 4.40 -11.64
CA MET A 71 14.03 4.90 -12.52
C MET A 71 14.11 6.43 -12.52
N VAL A 72 12.97 7.12 -12.59
CA VAL A 72 12.91 8.60 -12.56
C VAL A 72 13.49 9.12 -11.24
N VAL A 73 13.11 8.52 -10.12
CA VAL A 73 13.59 8.94 -8.79
C VAL A 73 15.08 8.64 -8.64
N ALA A 74 15.53 7.46 -9.06
CA ALA A 74 16.95 7.11 -9.08
C ALA A 74 17.75 8.11 -9.92
N TYR A 75 17.24 8.49 -11.11
CA TYR A 75 17.86 9.46 -11.99
C TYR A 75 17.91 10.88 -11.40
N VAL A 76 16.83 11.35 -10.80
CA VAL A 76 16.77 12.69 -10.17
C VAL A 76 17.72 12.78 -8.98
N VAL A 77 17.77 11.74 -8.15
CA VAL A 77 18.65 11.70 -6.97
C VAL A 77 20.11 11.53 -7.38
N SER A 78 20.41 10.69 -8.38
CA SER A 78 21.78 10.49 -8.87
C SER A 78 22.33 11.73 -9.56
N ARG A 79 21.52 12.51 -10.27
CA ARG A 79 21.95 13.78 -10.91
C ARG A 79 22.44 14.83 -9.92
N ARG A 80 21.95 14.80 -8.68
CA ARG A 80 22.35 15.76 -7.63
C ARG A 80 23.57 15.30 -6.82
N GLY A 81 24.04 14.07 -7.04
CA GLY A 81 25.17 13.48 -6.31
C GLY A 81 26.40 13.30 -7.19
N THR A 82 27.43 14.12 -7.00
CA THR A 82 28.75 13.93 -7.62
C THR A 82 29.37 12.61 -7.18
N GLY A 83 29.62 11.70 -8.13
CA GLY A 83 30.59 10.59 -8.12
C GLY A 83 30.79 9.82 -6.80
N GLY A 84 30.14 8.67 -6.66
CA GLY A 84 30.58 7.61 -5.74
C GLY A 84 31.54 6.67 -6.46
N GLN A 85 32.72 6.44 -5.88
CA GLN A 85 33.78 5.61 -6.44
C GLN A 85 33.27 4.19 -6.76
N LEU A 86 33.63 3.67 -7.92
CA LEU A 86 33.47 2.25 -8.27
C LEU A 86 34.27 1.43 -7.26
N THR A 87 33.65 0.97 -6.17
CA THR A 87 34.25 -0.10 -5.37
C THR A 87 34.26 -1.36 -6.23
N PRO A 88 35.43 -1.91 -6.59
CA PRO A 88 35.50 -3.14 -7.36
C PRO A 88 34.80 -4.20 -6.54
N LEU A 89 33.63 -4.61 -7.03
CA LEU A 89 32.85 -5.70 -6.46
C LEU A 89 33.62 -6.97 -6.84
N LEU A 90 34.59 -7.34 -5.99
CA LEU A 90 35.28 -8.61 -6.10
C LEU A 90 34.25 -9.68 -5.72
N MET A 91 33.39 -10.00 -6.69
CA MET A 91 32.38 -11.02 -6.53
C MET A 91 33.06 -12.35 -6.78
N GLU A 92 33.87 -12.77 -5.81
CA GLU A 92 34.30 -14.16 -5.73
C GLU A 92 33.02 -14.99 -5.66
N LEU A 93 32.72 -15.71 -6.73
CA LEU A 93 31.53 -16.54 -6.82
C LEU A 93 31.60 -17.52 -5.63
N PRO A 94 30.74 -17.38 -4.61
CA PRO A 94 30.77 -18.31 -3.49
C PRO A 94 30.43 -19.68 -4.04
N ALA A 95 31.10 -20.72 -3.53
CA ALA A 95 30.79 -22.08 -3.92
C ALA A 95 29.28 -22.34 -3.75
N TYR A 96 28.58 -22.52 -4.87
CA TYR A 96 27.14 -22.76 -4.90
C TYR A 96 26.86 -24.13 -4.31
N ARG A 97 26.65 -24.18 -2.99
CA ARG A 97 26.26 -25.40 -2.30
C ARG A 97 24.74 -25.53 -2.39
N LEU A 98 24.27 -26.66 -2.92
CA LEU A 98 22.85 -26.94 -2.97
C LEU A 98 22.27 -26.88 -1.54
N PRO A 99 21.27 -26.02 -1.29
CA PRO A 99 20.71 -25.87 0.04
C PRO A 99 19.94 -27.14 0.40
N SER A 100 20.22 -27.70 1.59
CA SER A 100 19.45 -28.84 2.08
C SER A 100 18.01 -28.40 2.40
N LEU A 101 17.02 -29.13 1.89
CA LEU A 101 15.59 -28.84 2.08
C LEU A 101 15.24 -28.63 3.56
N ARG A 102 15.91 -29.38 4.45
CA ARG A 102 15.72 -29.29 5.90
C ARG A 102 16.19 -27.96 6.49
N ASN A 103 17.26 -27.37 5.96
CA ASN A 103 17.75 -26.07 6.40
C ASN A 103 16.89 -24.93 5.85
N ILE A 104 16.39 -25.05 4.61
CA ILE A 104 15.42 -24.09 4.05
C ILE A 104 14.13 -24.10 4.89
N ALA A 105 13.59 -25.29 5.20
CA ALA A 105 12.39 -25.42 6.01
C ALA A 105 12.57 -24.83 7.41
N ARG A 106 13.70 -25.11 8.08
CA ARG A 106 14.02 -24.49 9.38
C ARG A 106 14.16 -22.97 9.29
N GLY A 107 14.85 -22.46 8.27
CA GLY A 107 15.02 -21.02 8.08
C GLY A 107 13.70 -20.31 7.75
N LEU A 108 12.82 -20.94 6.97
CA LEU A 108 11.46 -20.44 6.73
C LEU A 108 10.64 -20.44 8.02
N TRP A 109 10.72 -21.52 8.81
CA TRP A 109 10.00 -21.65 10.09
C TRP A 109 10.43 -20.58 11.09
N GLU A 110 11.73 -20.35 11.25
CA GLU A 110 12.25 -19.30 12.13
C GLU A 110 11.78 -17.91 11.67
N ARG A 111 11.85 -17.62 10.35
CA ARG A 111 11.37 -16.35 9.81
C ARG A 111 9.86 -16.16 10.00
N ALA A 112 9.07 -17.21 9.79
CA ALA A 112 7.62 -17.19 10.02
C ALA A 112 7.30 -16.96 11.51
N MET A 113 8.00 -17.65 12.41
CA MET A 113 7.81 -17.50 13.85
C MET A 113 8.22 -16.11 14.36
N ILE A 114 9.30 -15.54 13.80
CA ILE A 114 9.72 -14.15 14.08
C ILE A 114 8.64 -13.17 13.63
N PHE A 115 8.04 -13.38 12.45
CA PHE A 115 6.94 -12.54 11.95
C PHE A 115 5.73 -12.61 12.88
N ILE A 116 5.30 -13.82 13.28
CA ILE A 116 4.17 -14.00 14.20
C ILE A 116 4.44 -13.32 15.54
N LYS A 117 5.61 -13.57 16.15
CA LYS A 117 5.94 -13.02 17.48
C LYS A 117 6.16 -11.50 17.49
N ARG A 118 6.73 -10.91 16.43
CA ARG A 118 7.05 -9.47 16.40
C ARG A 118 5.99 -8.60 15.72
N VAL A 119 5.34 -9.11 14.67
CA VAL A 119 4.40 -8.33 13.84
C VAL A 119 2.95 -8.73 14.14
N GLY A 120 2.69 -10.01 14.44
CA GLY A 120 1.35 -10.50 14.74
C GLY A 120 0.67 -9.75 15.89
N GLY A 121 1.39 -9.50 16.99
CA GLY A 121 0.87 -8.71 18.12
C GLY A 121 0.53 -7.26 17.75
N ILE A 122 1.31 -6.64 16.86
CA ILE A 122 1.05 -5.26 16.39
C ILE A 122 -0.20 -5.23 15.51
N ILE A 123 -0.34 -6.19 14.58
CA ILE A 123 -1.52 -6.28 13.71
C ILE A 123 -2.78 -6.54 14.54
N LEU A 124 -2.74 -7.49 15.47
CA LEU A 124 -3.88 -7.80 16.34
C LEU A 124 -4.28 -6.59 17.18
N ALA A 125 -3.32 -5.90 17.80
CA ALA A 125 -3.58 -4.68 18.56
C ALA A 125 -4.23 -3.59 17.68
N LEU A 126 -3.75 -3.40 16.45
CA LEU A 126 -4.35 -2.47 15.49
C LEU A 126 -5.76 -2.88 15.07
N MET A 127 -6.03 -4.17 14.89
CA MET A 127 -7.37 -4.67 14.54
C MET A 127 -8.35 -4.49 15.69
N VAL A 128 -7.95 -4.79 16.92
CA VAL A 128 -8.76 -4.54 18.12
C VAL A 128 -8.99 -3.04 18.31
N LEU A 129 -7.95 -2.22 18.16
CA LEU A 129 -8.07 -0.77 18.26
C LEU A 129 -9.00 -0.19 17.19
N LEU A 130 -8.88 -0.64 15.94
CA LEU A 130 -9.75 -0.20 14.84
C LEU A 130 -11.18 -0.64 15.07
N TRP A 131 -11.40 -1.88 15.49
CA TRP A 131 -12.73 -2.38 15.84
C TRP A 131 -13.34 -1.53 16.96
N PHE A 132 -12.57 -1.23 18.00
CA PHE A 132 -13.01 -0.38 19.11
C PHE A 132 -13.34 1.05 18.64
N LEU A 133 -12.45 1.69 17.88
CA LEU A 133 -12.68 3.02 17.31
C LEU A 133 -13.87 3.05 16.34
N SER A 134 -14.12 1.96 15.62
CA SER A 134 -15.21 1.83 14.65
C SER A 134 -16.55 1.50 15.31
N SER A 135 -16.55 0.88 16.49
CA SER A 135 -17.77 0.46 17.20
C SER A 135 -18.18 1.46 18.30
N TYR A 136 -17.25 2.29 18.77
CA TYR A 136 -17.48 3.20 19.90
C TYR A 136 -17.24 4.67 19.51
N PRO A 137 -18.09 5.61 19.96
CA PRO A 137 -19.35 5.42 20.70
C PRO A 137 -20.46 4.87 19.81
N ALA A 138 -21.36 4.07 20.40
CA ALA A 138 -22.56 3.63 19.72
C ALA A 138 -23.47 4.84 19.41
N PRO A 139 -24.16 4.85 18.25
CA PRO A 139 -25.07 5.93 17.91
C PRO A 139 -26.21 6.05 18.95
N PRO A 140 -26.74 7.26 19.21
CA PRO A 140 -27.96 7.45 19.97
C PRO A 140 -29.13 6.67 19.35
N VAL A 141 -30.11 6.28 20.18
CA VAL A 141 -31.26 5.44 19.77
C VAL A 141 -32.11 6.06 18.65
N ASP A 142 -32.01 7.38 18.45
CA ASP A 142 -32.72 8.17 17.43
C ASP A 142 -31.84 8.60 16.24
N TYR A 143 -30.69 7.97 16.03
CA TYR A 143 -29.79 8.34 14.93
C TYR A 143 -30.23 7.72 13.59
N ALA A 144 -30.64 8.57 12.65
CA ALA A 144 -31.13 8.15 11.34
C ALA A 144 -30.03 7.70 10.34
N GLY A 145 -28.74 7.84 10.70
CA GLY A 145 -27.61 7.49 9.84
C GLY A 145 -26.96 6.14 10.17
N PRO A 146 -26.00 5.67 9.35
CA PRO A 146 -25.19 4.50 9.64
C PRO A 146 -24.50 4.58 11.01
N ALA A 147 -24.51 3.49 11.78
CA ALA A 147 -23.97 3.45 13.14
C ALA A 147 -22.47 3.82 13.22
N ILE A 148 -21.71 3.57 12.15
CA ILE A 148 -20.30 3.92 12.07
C ILE A 148 -20.07 5.45 12.09
N ASP A 149 -21.01 6.26 11.62
CA ASP A 149 -20.78 7.71 11.47
C ASP A 149 -20.59 8.39 12.83
N ALA A 150 -21.25 7.86 13.88
CA ALA A 150 -21.11 8.34 15.26
C ALA A 150 -19.82 7.87 15.94
N SER A 151 -19.16 6.83 15.39
CA SER A 151 -17.95 6.24 15.98
C SER A 151 -16.75 7.20 15.94
N PHE A 152 -15.73 6.93 16.76
CA PHE A 152 -14.48 7.69 16.69
C PHE A 152 -13.79 7.53 15.32
N ALA A 153 -13.86 6.34 14.71
CA ALA A 153 -13.35 6.11 13.37
C ALA A 153 -14.10 6.98 12.36
N GLY A 154 -15.44 6.97 12.39
CA GLY A 154 -16.30 7.79 11.52
C GLY A 154 -15.95 9.27 11.60
N ARG A 155 -15.87 9.81 12.83
CA ARG A 155 -15.48 11.21 13.07
C ARG A 155 -14.07 11.54 12.59
N LEU A 156 -13.09 10.67 12.82
CA LEU A 156 -11.73 10.85 12.29
C LEU A 156 -11.73 10.80 10.76
N GLY A 157 -12.50 9.89 10.16
CA GLY A 157 -12.65 9.75 8.72
C GLY A 157 -13.22 11.02 8.09
N VAL A 158 -14.29 11.57 8.64
CA VAL A 158 -14.89 12.84 8.19
C VAL A 158 -13.94 14.02 8.39
N TRP A 159 -13.16 14.02 9.47
CA TRP A 159 -12.15 15.06 9.71
C TRP A 159 -10.98 15.00 8.71
N LEU A 160 -10.55 13.81 8.33
CA LEU A 160 -9.52 13.59 7.30
C LEU A 160 -10.07 13.68 5.86
N ALA A 161 -11.38 13.50 5.65
CA ALA A 161 -11.99 13.48 4.32
C ALA A 161 -11.67 14.71 3.46
N PRO A 162 -11.68 15.97 3.97
CA PRO A 162 -11.34 17.14 3.16
C PRO A 162 -9.94 17.08 2.54
N LEU A 163 -8.99 16.41 3.22
CA LEU A 163 -7.63 16.26 2.72
C LEU A 163 -7.57 15.31 1.52
N PHE A 164 -8.42 14.27 1.50
CA PHE A 164 -8.44 13.24 0.46
C PHE A 164 -9.58 13.39 -0.55
N ALA A 165 -10.52 14.30 -0.32
CA ALA A 165 -11.60 14.63 -1.24
C ALA A 165 -11.12 15.00 -2.66
N PRO A 166 -9.98 15.74 -2.84
CA PRO A 166 -9.45 16.00 -4.18
C PRO A 166 -9.01 14.76 -4.97
N LEU A 167 -8.85 13.61 -4.29
CA LEU A 167 -8.48 12.32 -4.88
C LEU A 167 -9.74 11.48 -5.22
N GLY A 168 -10.93 11.98 -4.87
CA GLY A 168 -12.18 11.25 -4.96
C GLY A 168 -12.38 10.21 -3.85
N PHE A 169 -11.68 10.31 -2.72
CA PHE A 169 -11.81 9.36 -1.62
C PHE A 169 -12.85 9.80 -0.60
N ASP A 170 -13.83 8.94 -0.37
CA ASP A 170 -14.79 9.09 0.73
C ASP A 170 -14.16 8.78 2.08
N TRP A 171 -14.82 9.23 3.16
CA TRP A 171 -14.39 8.98 4.54
C TRP A 171 -14.21 7.49 4.84
N ARG A 172 -15.00 6.60 4.20
CA ARG A 172 -14.89 5.13 4.32
C ARG A 172 -13.53 4.62 3.83
N ILE A 173 -13.08 5.13 2.68
CA ILE A 173 -11.77 4.79 2.10
C ILE A 173 -10.67 5.32 3.02
N VAL A 174 -10.81 6.57 3.50
CA VAL A 174 -9.83 7.22 4.36
C VAL A 174 -9.62 6.45 5.68
N ILE A 175 -10.69 5.98 6.32
CA ILE A 175 -10.57 5.13 7.53
C ILE A 175 -9.90 3.80 7.22
N ALA A 176 -10.25 3.17 6.09
CA ALA A 176 -9.64 1.89 5.69
C ALA A 176 -8.16 2.03 5.30
N LEU A 177 -7.69 3.23 4.92
CA LEU A 177 -6.28 3.51 4.67
C LEU A 177 -5.42 3.54 5.95
N ILE A 178 -6.00 3.82 7.12
CA ILE A 178 -5.26 3.84 8.39
C ILE A 178 -4.65 2.46 8.73
N PRO A 179 -5.43 1.36 8.83
CA PRO A 179 -4.87 0.03 9.06
C PRO A 179 -4.01 -0.46 7.88
N ALA A 180 -4.26 0.06 6.66
CA ALA A 180 -3.42 -0.21 5.49
C ALA A 180 -1.95 0.16 5.71
N MET A 181 -1.71 1.23 6.49
CA MET A 181 -0.37 1.68 6.84
C MET A 181 0.34 0.71 7.79
N ALA A 182 -0.40 -0.09 8.56
CA ALA A 182 0.19 -1.15 9.37
C ALA A 182 0.49 -2.39 8.52
N ALA A 183 -0.48 -2.85 7.73
CA ALA A 183 -0.36 -3.99 6.82
C ALA A 183 -1.28 -3.80 5.61
N ARG A 184 -0.76 -3.98 4.39
CA ARG A 184 -1.49 -3.61 3.17
C ARG A 184 -2.60 -4.60 2.83
N GLU A 185 -2.35 -5.86 3.12
CA GLU A 185 -3.28 -6.97 2.97
C GLU A 185 -4.54 -6.81 3.85
N VAL A 186 -4.47 -6.00 4.92
CA VAL A 186 -5.57 -5.76 5.85
C VAL A 186 -6.59 -4.77 5.30
N VAL A 187 -6.27 -4.01 4.24
CA VAL A 187 -7.21 -3.06 3.59
C VAL A 187 -8.49 -3.73 3.17
N VAL A 188 -8.40 -4.91 2.56
CA VAL A 188 -9.58 -5.60 2.04
C VAL A 188 -10.51 -5.98 3.19
N ALA A 189 -9.94 -6.49 4.28
CA ALA A 189 -10.70 -6.79 5.49
C ALA A 189 -11.29 -5.54 6.13
N ALA A 190 -10.53 -4.44 6.20
CA ALA A 190 -10.98 -3.17 6.78
C ALA A 190 -12.09 -2.50 5.94
N LEU A 191 -11.99 -2.53 4.60
CA LEU A 191 -13.08 -2.10 3.72
C LEU A 191 -14.30 -2.99 3.94
N GLY A 192 -14.11 -4.31 4.02
CA GLY A 192 -15.18 -5.25 4.32
C GLY A 192 -15.92 -4.93 5.62
N THR A 193 -15.21 -4.66 6.71
CA THR A 193 -15.83 -4.33 8.00
C THR A 193 -16.53 -2.97 7.98
N VAL A 194 -15.91 -1.94 7.39
CA VAL A 194 -16.50 -0.59 7.32
C VAL A 194 -17.77 -0.60 6.47
N TYR A 195 -17.76 -1.29 5.33
CA TYR A 195 -18.95 -1.40 4.48
C TYR A 195 -20.02 -2.31 5.09
N ALA A 196 -19.63 -3.38 5.80
CA ALA A 196 -20.56 -4.22 6.56
C ALA A 196 -21.32 -3.47 7.64
N LEU A 197 -20.61 -2.62 8.39
CA LEU A 197 -21.21 -1.81 9.44
C LEU A 197 -21.97 -0.58 8.89
N SER A 198 -21.70 -0.18 7.64
CA SER A 198 -22.41 0.92 6.96
C SER A 198 -23.71 0.46 6.29
N ALA A 199 -23.84 -0.82 5.96
CA ALA A 199 -25.04 -1.40 5.37
C ALA A 199 -25.96 -1.95 6.48
N SER A 200 -27.09 -1.30 6.72
CA SER A 200 -28.12 -1.75 7.64
C SER A 200 -28.95 -2.91 7.07
N GLY A 201 -28.29 -4.06 6.77
CA GLY A 201 -28.95 -5.26 6.23
C GLY A 201 -28.00 -6.45 6.00
N ASP A 202 -28.55 -7.65 6.19
CA ASP A 202 -27.93 -8.99 6.33
C ASP A 202 -27.10 -9.55 5.13
N GLN A 203 -26.53 -8.72 4.24
CA GLN A 203 -25.95 -9.20 2.97
C GLN A 203 -24.55 -8.64 2.62
N VAL A 204 -23.60 -8.61 3.56
CA VAL A 204 -22.34 -7.88 3.33
C VAL A 204 -21.09 -8.73 3.07
N ALA A 205 -21.20 -10.06 3.09
CA ALA A 205 -20.02 -10.92 2.89
C ALA A 205 -19.65 -11.14 1.40
N ASP A 206 -20.63 -11.28 0.49
CA ASP A 206 -20.38 -11.66 -0.91
C ASP A 206 -20.47 -10.52 -1.94
N ALA A 207 -20.89 -9.31 -1.53
CA ALA A 207 -21.20 -8.22 -2.46
C ALA A 207 -20.25 -7.01 -2.38
N LEU A 208 -19.04 -7.14 -1.82
CA LEU A 208 -18.07 -6.02 -1.82
C LEU A 208 -17.80 -5.49 -3.23
N GLY A 209 -17.63 -6.38 -4.22
CA GLY A 209 -17.42 -5.95 -5.61
C GLY A 209 -18.63 -5.20 -6.21
N GLY A 210 -19.86 -5.63 -5.92
CA GLY A 210 -21.09 -5.00 -6.44
C GLY A 210 -21.44 -3.69 -5.74
N VAL A 211 -21.23 -3.60 -4.43
CA VAL A 211 -21.43 -2.37 -3.64
C VAL A 211 -20.37 -1.32 -4.01
N ILE A 212 -19.12 -1.73 -4.16
CA ILE A 212 -18.02 -0.85 -4.57
C ILE A 212 -18.24 -0.35 -6.01
N GLY A 213 -18.65 -1.22 -6.93
CA GLY A 213 -18.90 -0.86 -8.33
C GLY A 213 -20.09 0.08 -8.56
N SER A 214 -21.05 0.14 -7.64
CA SER A 214 -22.21 1.04 -7.72
C SER A 214 -22.01 2.37 -6.98
N GLN A 215 -21.19 2.40 -5.93
CA GLN A 215 -20.98 3.61 -5.12
C GLN A 215 -19.77 4.44 -5.54
N TRP A 216 -18.77 3.86 -6.21
CA TRP A 216 -17.55 4.58 -6.58
C TRP A 216 -17.48 4.87 -8.07
N SER A 217 -16.96 6.05 -8.40
CA SER A 217 -16.60 6.38 -9.77
C SER A 217 -15.38 5.56 -10.23
N LEU A 218 -15.27 5.31 -11.55
CA LEU A 218 -14.07 4.72 -12.15
C LEU A 218 -12.82 5.56 -11.82
N ALA A 219 -12.95 6.89 -11.75
CA ALA A 219 -11.86 7.78 -11.38
C ALA A 219 -11.35 7.51 -9.96
N THR A 220 -12.24 7.31 -8.99
CA THR A 220 -11.89 6.95 -7.61
C THR A 220 -11.17 5.60 -7.54
N ALA A 221 -11.63 4.60 -8.30
CA ALA A 221 -11.00 3.29 -8.33
C ALA A 221 -9.56 3.34 -8.89
N MET A 222 -9.37 4.09 -9.98
CA MET A 222 -8.05 4.27 -10.60
C MET A 222 -7.12 5.10 -9.72
N SER A 223 -7.62 6.16 -9.09
CA SER A 223 -6.82 6.97 -8.15
C SER A 223 -6.40 6.16 -6.92
N LEU A 224 -7.26 5.26 -6.42
CA LEU A 224 -6.94 4.35 -5.33
C LEU A 224 -5.93 3.27 -5.74
N LEU A 225 -6.02 2.71 -6.95
CA LEU A 225 -5.01 1.79 -7.47
C LEU A 225 -3.62 2.44 -7.52
N VAL A 226 -3.54 3.66 -8.08
CA VAL A 226 -2.30 4.44 -8.12
C VAL A 226 -1.83 4.82 -6.72
N TRP A 227 -2.75 5.10 -5.79
CA TRP A 227 -2.40 5.33 -4.39
C TRP A 227 -1.65 4.11 -3.85
N PHE A 228 -2.15 2.89 -4.07
CA PHE A 228 -1.47 1.67 -3.60
C PHE A 228 -0.13 1.37 -4.30
N VAL A 229 0.12 1.91 -5.50
CA VAL A 229 1.44 1.85 -6.15
C VAL A 229 2.48 2.62 -5.34
N TYR A 230 2.11 3.78 -4.79
CA TYR A 230 3.06 4.70 -4.17
C TYR A 230 2.93 4.87 -2.67
N ALA A 231 1.81 4.38 -2.10
CA ALA A 231 1.41 4.60 -0.73
C ALA A 231 2.61 4.38 0.21
N PRO A 232 2.66 5.07 1.35
CA PRO A 232 3.73 4.86 2.31
C PRO A 232 3.80 3.38 2.65
N GLN A 233 5.01 2.86 2.76
CA GLN A 233 5.19 1.46 3.08
C GLN A 233 4.82 1.19 4.54
N CYS A 234 4.57 -0.09 4.84
CA CYS A 234 4.10 -0.50 6.16
C CYS A 234 5.06 -0.12 7.29
N VAL A 235 4.56 0.01 8.52
CA VAL A 235 5.37 0.36 9.71
C VAL A 235 6.67 -0.45 9.82
N ALA A 236 6.64 -1.73 9.44
CA ALA A 236 7.81 -2.61 9.44
C ALA A 236 8.94 -2.12 8.50
N THR A 237 8.60 -1.53 7.36
CA THR A 237 9.59 -0.95 6.43
C THR A 237 10.19 0.33 6.96
N LEU A 238 9.39 1.24 7.53
CA LEU A 238 9.90 2.46 8.15
C LEU A 238 10.80 2.14 9.35
N ALA A 239 10.46 1.10 10.11
CA ALA A 239 11.33 0.57 11.16
C ALA A 239 12.64 0.00 10.60
N ALA A 240 12.61 -0.67 9.44
CA ALA A 240 13.81 -1.13 8.76
C ALA A 240 14.66 0.05 8.26
N VAL A 241 14.05 1.05 7.60
CA VAL A 241 14.75 2.28 7.16
C VAL A 241 15.38 2.98 8.36
N LYS A 242 14.65 3.13 9.47
CA LYS A 242 15.19 3.73 10.71
C LYS A 242 16.45 3.00 11.18
N ARG A 243 16.42 1.67 11.21
CA ARG A 243 17.55 0.84 11.66
C ARG A 243 18.74 0.93 10.71
N GLU A 244 18.49 0.87 9.40
CA GLU A 244 19.55 0.87 8.40
C GLU A 244 20.12 2.27 8.14
N ALA A 245 19.29 3.31 8.23
CA ALA A 245 19.68 4.71 8.02
C ALA A 245 20.05 5.45 9.32
N GLY A 246 20.11 4.75 10.46
CA GLY A 246 20.60 5.32 11.73
C GLY A 246 19.77 6.48 12.32
N GLY A 247 18.49 6.64 11.96
CA GLY A 247 17.68 7.72 12.52
C GLY A 247 16.23 7.79 12.04
N TRP A 248 15.36 8.35 12.91
CA TRP A 248 13.95 8.62 12.57
C TRP A 248 13.78 9.70 11.51
N ARG A 249 14.73 10.63 11.40
CA ARG A 249 14.72 11.68 10.36
C ARG A 249 14.67 11.07 8.95
N HIS A 250 15.51 10.07 8.69
CA HIS A 250 15.54 9.36 7.42
C HIS A 250 14.24 8.59 7.14
N ALA A 251 13.71 7.87 8.14
CA ALA A 251 12.42 7.19 7.99
C ALA A 251 11.27 8.18 7.71
N ALA A 252 11.26 9.35 8.37
CA ALA A 252 10.27 10.39 8.12
C ALA A 252 10.42 11.00 6.72
N ILE A 253 11.64 11.21 6.22
CA ILE A 253 11.88 11.66 4.85
C ILE A 253 11.30 10.66 3.86
N VAL A 254 11.59 9.36 4.00
CA VAL A 254 11.04 8.31 3.12
C VAL A 254 9.51 8.28 3.20
N ALA A 255 8.94 8.32 4.40
CA ALA A 255 7.49 8.31 4.60
C ALA A 255 6.81 9.51 3.93
N THR A 256 7.34 10.71 4.15
CA THR A 256 6.79 11.96 3.61
C THR A 256 6.92 12.01 2.09
N TYR A 257 8.09 11.63 1.57
CA TYR A 257 8.34 11.54 0.13
C TYR A 257 7.37 10.59 -0.57
N LEU A 258 7.19 9.38 -0.05
CA LEU A 258 6.27 8.39 -0.64
C LEU A 258 4.81 8.83 -0.52
N PHE A 259 4.42 9.40 0.63
CA PHE A 259 3.07 9.94 0.81
C PHE A 259 2.77 11.05 -0.20
N LEU A 260 3.70 11.99 -0.37
CA LEU A 260 3.56 13.11 -1.31
C LEU A 260 3.51 12.60 -2.75
N LEU A 261 4.38 11.65 -3.11
CA LEU A 261 4.36 11.02 -4.43
C LEU A 261 3.02 10.31 -4.69
N ALA A 262 2.50 9.57 -3.71
CA ALA A 262 1.21 8.90 -3.80
C ALA A 262 0.07 9.89 -3.97
N TYR A 263 0.05 10.95 -3.15
CA TYR A 263 -0.97 11.98 -3.20
C TYR A 263 -1.00 12.67 -4.57
N VAL A 264 0.15 13.13 -5.06
CA VAL A 264 0.25 13.81 -6.36
C VAL A 264 -0.12 12.86 -7.51
N ALA A 265 0.39 11.62 -7.51
CA ALA A 265 0.09 10.66 -8.56
C ALA A 265 -1.40 10.30 -8.59
N SER A 266 -2.00 10.00 -7.44
CA SER A 266 -3.44 9.72 -7.33
C SER A 266 -4.30 10.91 -7.75
N TRP A 267 -3.91 12.13 -7.37
CA TRP A 267 -4.61 13.35 -7.76
C TRP A 267 -4.58 13.56 -9.28
N LEU A 268 -3.40 13.41 -9.89
CA LEU A 268 -3.24 13.47 -11.34
C LEU A 268 -4.09 12.41 -12.03
N THR A 269 -4.05 11.16 -11.56
CA THR A 269 -4.87 10.08 -12.13
C THR A 269 -6.36 10.38 -12.00
N TYR A 270 -6.83 10.85 -10.85
CA TYR A 270 -8.23 11.21 -10.64
C TYR A 270 -8.69 12.27 -11.65
N ARG A 271 -7.91 13.35 -11.81
CA ARG A 271 -8.21 14.43 -12.76
C ARG A 271 -8.15 13.99 -14.21
N LEU A 272 -7.14 13.20 -14.59
CA LEU A 272 -7.00 12.67 -15.95
C LEU A 272 -8.17 11.75 -16.31
N VAL A 273 -8.62 10.90 -15.38
CA VAL A 273 -9.74 10.00 -15.63
C VAL A 273 -11.04 10.80 -15.75
N LEU A 274 -11.29 11.80 -14.88
CA LEU A 274 -12.47 12.67 -15.01
C LEU A 274 -12.52 13.41 -16.36
N LEU A 275 -11.39 13.97 -16.78
CA LEU A 275 -11.26 14.64 -18.09
C LEU A 275 -11.56 13.68 -19.25
N TRP A 276 -11.15 12.40 -19.12
CA TRP A 276 -11.37 11.39 -20.15
C TRP A 276 -12.80 10.80 -20.11
N SER A 277 -13.41 10.68 -18.93
CA SER A 277 -14.78 10.20 -18.75
C SER A 277 -15.85 11.26 -19.03
N GLY A 278 -15.46 12.52 -19.27
CA GLY A 278 -16.38 13.61 -19.64
C GLY A 278 -17.33 14.03 -18.51
N SER A 279 -16.91 13.83 -17.25
CA SER A 279 -17.68 14.12 -16.03
C SER A 279 -17.04 15.22 -15.20
#